data_AF-A0A7W5JWU8-F1
#
_entry.id   AF-A0A7W5JWU8-F1
#
_cell.length_a   1.000
_cell.length_b   1.000
_cell.length_c   1.000
_cell.angle_alpha   90.00
_cell.angle_beta   90.00
_cell.angle_gamma   90.00
#
_symmetry.space_group_name_H-M   'P 1'
#
loop_
_entity.id
_entity.type
_entity.pdbx_description
1 polymer ?
#
loop_
_entity_poly.entity_id
_entity_poly.type
_entity_poly.pdbx_seq_one_letter_code
_entity_poly.pdbx_strand_id
1 'polypeptide(L)'
;MTNEVVVLRDTLAAHRSMLMGALNSNEHLDIDRAFAAHAGLARVLTHWDDLTAHQQRAVMETVEYVVNGDDEQPDLTSPDGFADDLARVRALQAALGYA
;
A
#
# COMPACT_ATOMS: atom_id res chain seq x y z
N MET A 1 7.18 4.77 19.71
CA MET A 1 6.43 4.14 18.61
C MET A 1 5.00 3.97 19.02
N THR A 2 4.11 4.75 18.42
CA THR A 2 2.65 4.68 18.61
C THR A 2 2.15 3.31 18.12
N ASN A 3 1.18 2.69 18.80
CA ASN A 3 0.64 1.38 18.41
C ASN A 3 0.16 1.33 16.95
N GLU A 4 -0.27 2.46 16.39
CA GLU A 4 -0.79 2.57 15.03
C GLU A 4 0.23 2.20 13.94
N VAL A 5 1.48 2.69 14.02
CA VAL A 5 2.49 2.37 12.99
C VAL A 5 2.85 0.88 12.98
N VAL A 6 2.77 0.22 14.14
CA VAL A 6 2.98 -1.23 14.25
C VAL A 6 1.86 -1.96 13.51
N VAL A 7 0.60 -1.60 13.79
CA VAL A 7 -0.56 -2.18 13.10
C VAL A 7 -0.47 -1.97 11.59
N LEU A 8 -0.14 -0.77 11.11
CA LEU A 8 -0.02 -0.51 9.67
C LEU A 8 1.07 -1.36 9.00
N ARG A 9 2.22 -1.54 9.67
CA ARG A 9 3.30 -2.41 9.16
C ARG A 9 2.87 -3.88 9.13
N ASP A 10 2.20 -4.35 10.17
CA ASP A 10 1.70 -5.73 10.25
C ASP A 10 0.63 -5.98 9.17
N THR A 11 -0.27 -5.01 8.94
CA THR A 11 -1.27 -5.05 7.88
C THR A 11 -0.63 -5.15 6.50
N LEU A 12 0.39 -4.34 6.20
CA LEU A 12 1.13 -4.45 4.93
C LEU A 12 1.87 -5.79 4.80
N ALA A 13 2.47 -6.30 5.88
CA ALA A 13 3.14 -7.59 5.87
C ALA A 13 2.17 -8.76 5.60
N ALA A 14 0.98 -8.72 6.21
CA ALA A 14 -0.08 -9.68 5.99
C ALA A 14 -0.60 -9.62 4.53
N HIS A 15 -0.89 -8.42 4.04
CA HIS A 15 -1.34 -8.24 2.65
C HIS A 15 -0.29 -8.74 1.65
N ARG A 16 1.00 -8.42 1.86
CA ARG A 16 2.09 -8.94 1.01
C ARG A 16 2.14 -10.47 0.99
N SER A 17 1.91 -11.11 2.14
CA SER A 17 1.88 -12.58 2.23
C SER A 17 0.70 -13.17 1.45
N MET A 18 -0.45 -12.51 1.47
CA MET A 18 -1.61 -12.88 0.64
C MET A 18 -1.30 -12.75 -0.85
N LEU A 19 -0.69 -11.65 -1.28
CA LEU A 19 -0.28 -11.44 -2.68
C LEU A 19 0.70 -12.51 -3.16
N MET A 20 1.67 -12.90 -2.33
CA MET A 20 2.58 -14.01 -2.63
C MET A 20 1.84 -15.35 -2.77
N GLY A 21 0.80 -15.57 -1.95
CA GLY A 21 -0.09 -16.73 -2.09
C GLY A 21 -0.89 -16.70 -3.39
N ALA A 22 -1.43 -15.54 -3.74
CA ALA A 22 -2.21 -15.32 -4.97
C ALA A 22 -1.36 -15.52 -6.23
N LEU A 23 -0.11 -15.07 -6.24
CA LEU A 23 0.82 -15.25 -7.35
C LEU A 23 1.03 -16.73 -7.72
N ASN A 24 1.01 -17.64 -6.73
CA ASN A 24 1.11 -19.08 -7.00
C ASN A 24 -0.11 -19.63 -7.77
N SER A 25 -1.24 -18.92 -7.72
CA SER A 25 -2.50 -19.33 -8.36
C SER A 25 -2.87 -18.47 -9.57
N ASN A 26 -2.20 -17.32 -9.77
CA ASN A 26 -2.40 -16.41 -10.88
C ASN A 26 -1.06 -15.81 -11.34
N GLU A 27 -0.50 -16.35 -12.43
CA GLU A 27 0.76 -15.88 -13.02
C GLU A 27 0.66 -14.50 -13.68
N HIS A 28 -0.56 -14.01 -13.94
CA HIS A 28 -0.83 -12.71 -14.57
C HIS A 28 -1.08 -11.60 -13.55
N LEU A 29 -0.93 -11.89 -12.25
CA LEU A 29 -1.01 -10.89 -11.20
C LEU A 29 0.09 -9.84 -11.41
N ASP A 30 -0.28 -8.55 -11.43
CA ASP A 30 0.66 -7.43 -11.53
C ASP A 30 1.39 -7.19 -10.20
N ILE A 31 2.18 -8.19 -9.81
CA ILE A 31 2.86 -8.24 -8.52
C ILE A 31 3.93 -7.15 -8.39
N ASP A 32 4.49 -6.72 -9.52
CA ASP A 32 5.52 -5.67 -9.55
C ASP A 32 4.95 -4.33 -9.10
N ARG A 33 3.76 -3.93 -9.60
CA ARG A 33 3.11 -2.70 -9.14
C ARG A 33 2.64 -2.80 -7.69
N ALA A 34 2.10 -3.96 -7.29
CA ALA A 34 1.74 -4.20 -5.89
C ALA A 34 2.96 -4.03 -4.96
N PHE A 35 4.10 -4.60 -5.31
CA PHE A 35 5.32 -4.45 -4.51
C PHE A 35 5.91 -3.06 -4.52
N ALA A 36 5.77 -2.32 -5.63
CA ALA A 36 6.14 -0.92 -5.69
C ALA A 36 5.29 -0.07 -4.73
N ALA A 37 3.97 -0.30 -4.69
CA ALA A 37 3.07 0.38 -3.75
C ALA A 37 3.44 0.08 -2.28
N HIS A 38 3.67 -1.20 -1.95
CA HIS A 38 4.11 -1.64 -0.62
C HIS A 38 5.45 -1.01 -0.21
N ALA A 39 6.44 -1.00 -1.10
CA ALA A 39 7.74 -0.40 -0.83
C ALA A 39 7.62 1.12 -0.58
N GLY A 40 6.75 1.79 -1.34
CA GLY A 40 6.47 3.21 -1.16
C GLY A 40 5.88 3.53 0.21
N LEU A 41 4.89 2.74 0.65
CA LEU A 41 4.28 2.88 1.97
C LEU A 41 5.25 2.54 3.10
N ALA A 42 6.03 1.46 2.97
CA ALA A 42 7.04 1.09 3.97
C ALA A 42 8.04 2.23 4.20
N ARG A 43 8.49 2.90 3.14
CA ARG A 43 9.37 4.07 3.23
C ARG A 43 8.71 5.20 4.01
N VAL A 44 7.46 5.55 3.70
CA VAL A 44 6.71 6.60 4.42
C VAL A 44 6.56 6.25 5.90
N LEU A 45 6.19 5.00 6.23
CA LEU A 45 6.03 4.53 7.61
C LEU A 45 7.35 4.51 8.41
N THR A 46 8.51 4.63 7.75
CA THR A 46 9.80 4.75 8.43
C THR A 46 9.93 6.10 9.15
N HIS A 47 9.22 7.12 8.67
CA HIS A 47 9.22 8.49 9.18
C HIS A 47 7.92 8.86 9.89
N TRP A 48 7.17 7.87 10.39
CA TRP A 48 5.84 8.06 10.98
C TRP A 48 5.80 9.13 12.09
N ASP A 49 6.81 9.13 12.95
CA ASP A 49 6.89 10.05 14.09
C ASP A 49 7.17 11.51 13.66
N ASP A 50 7.62 11.73 12.42
CA ASP A 50 7.86 13.07 11.83
C ASP A 50 6.61 13.64 11.15
N LEU A 51 5.57 12.83 10.98
CA LEU A 51 4.34 13.23 10.29
C LEU A 51 3.38 13.96 11.24
N THR A 52 2.72 15.00 10.73
CA THR A 52 1.59 15.62 11.43
C THR A 52 0.40 14.67 11.50
N ALA A 53 -0.53 14.87 12.43
CA ALA A 53 -1.75 14.06 12.55
C ALA A 53 -2.56 14.00 11.24
N HIS A 54 -2.61 15.10 10.48
CA HIS A 54 -3.26 15.13 9.16
C HIS A 54 -2.54 14.23 8.14
N GLN A 55 -1.22 14.25 8.13
CA GLN A 55 -0.42 13.39 7.24
C GLN A 55 -0.51 11.93 7.66
N GLN A 56 -0.48 11.62 8.95
CA GLN A 56 -0.68 10.27 9.49
C GLN A 56 -2.04 9.70 9.05
N ARG A 57 -3.10 10.51 9.12
CA ARG A 57 -4.42 10.12 8.63
C ARG A 57 -4.42 9.78 7.13
N ALA A 58 -3.80 10.62 6.30
CA ALA A 58 -3.70 10.37 4.87
C ALA A 58 -2.91 9.08 4.54
N VAL A 59 -1.88 8.77 5.35
CA VAL A 59 -1.14 7.49 5.24
C VAL A 59 -2.05 6.32 5.59
N MET A 60 -2.81 6.40 6.70
CA MET A 60 -3.76 5.35 7.10
C MET A 60 -4.79 5.08 6.01
N GLU A 61 -5.42 6.13 5.48
CA GLU A 61 -6.42 6.03 4.40
C GLU A 61 -5.82 5.41 3.13
N THR A 62 -4.54 5.67 2.84
CA THR A 62 -3.84 5.06 1.70
C THR A 62 -3.51 3.59 1.95
N VAL A 63 -3.09 3.22 3.15
CA VAL A 63 -2.88 1.80 3.52
C VAL A 63 -4.20 1.03 3.44
N GLU A 64 -5.29 1.62 3.95
CA GLU A 64 -6.62 1.02 3.87
C GLU A 64 -7.05 0.78 2.43
N TYR A 65 -6.90 1.78 1.56
CA TYR A 65 -7.16 1.66 0.12
C TYR A 65 -6.39 0.47 -0.47
N VAL A 66 -5.07 0.42 -0.25
CA VAL A 66 -4.17 -0.58 -0.84
C VAL A 66 -4.40 -2.00 -0.32
N VAL A 67 -5.01 -2.17 0.85
CA VAL A 67 -5.26 -3.50 1.43
C VAL A 67 -6.68 -3.99 1.19
N ASN A 68 -7.65 -3.08 1.17
CA ASN A 68 -9.05 -3.46 1.13
C ASN A 68 -9.66 -3.50 -0.29
N GLY A 69 -8.99 -2.95 -1.31
CA GLY A 69 -9.39 -3.08 -2.72
C GLY A 69 -10.88 -2.79 -2.95
N ASP A 70 -11.26 -1.51 -2.95
CA ASP A 70 -12.64 -1.07 -3.18
C ASP A 70 -12.73 -0.10 -4.38
N ASP A 71 -12.05 -0.43 -5.48
CA ASP A 71 -12.03 0.35 -6.72
C ASP A 71 -12.91 -0.28 -7.84
N GLU A 72 -13.84 -1.17 -7.47
CA GLU A 72 -14.75 -1.92 -8.36
C GLU A 72 -14.06 -2.91 -9.33
N GLN A 73 -12.74 -2.91 -9.44
CA GLN A 73 -11.95 -3.89 -10.21
C GLN A 73 -11.24 -4.87 -9.27
N PRO A 74 -11.29 -6.18 -9.49
CA PRO A 74 -10.61 -7.09 -8.60
C PRO A 74 -9.10 -7.12 -8.91
N ASP A 75 -8.29 -6.52 -8.03
CA ASP A 75 -6.82 -6.42 -8.12
C ASP A 75 -6.15 -7.75 -8.46
N LEU A 76 -6.70 -8.84 -7.91
CA LEU A 76 -6.17 -10.19 -8.03
C LEU A 76 -6.53 -10.89 -9.34
N THR A 77 -7.35 -10.29 -10.18
CA THR A 77 -7.86 -10.90 -11.42
C THR A 77 -7.62 -10.07 -12.67
N SER A 78 -7.22 -8.81 -12.51
CA SER A 78 -6.94 -7.89 -13.63
C SER A 78 -5.42 -7.73 -13.83
N PRO A 79 -4.92 -7.70 -15.08
CA PRO A 79 -3.51 -7.41 -15.38
C PRO A 79 -3.08 -5.98 -15.04
N ASP A 80 -4.02 -5.07 -14.77
CA ASP A 80 -3.75 -3.70 -14.31
C ASP A 80 -4.31 -3.45 -12.89
N GLY A 81 -4.60 -4.52 -12.14
CA GLY A 81 -5.30 -4.46 -10.86
C GLY A 81 -4.58 -3.75 -9.71
N PHE A 82 -3.37 -3.23 -9.90
CA PHE A 82 -2.67 -2.41 -8.88
C PHE A 82 -2.19 -1.05 -9.42
N ALA A 83 -2.67 -0.65 -10.60
CA ALA A 83 -2.21 0.57 -11.24
C ALA A 83 -2.66 1.82 -10.47
N ASP A 84 -3.88 1.80 -9.97
CA ASP A 84 -4.52 2.82 -9.15
C ASP A 84 -3.95 2.84 -7.72
N ASP A 85 -3.66 1.68 -7.11
CA ASP A 85 -2.93 1.58 -5.84
C ASP A 85 -1.59 2.31 -5.90
N LEU A 86 -0.81 2.00 -6.94
CA LEU A 86 0.49 2.62 -7.14
C LEU A 86 0.34 4.12 -7.39
N ALA A 87 -0.68 4.54 -8.14
CA ALA A 87 -0.97 5.96 -8.36
C ALA A 87 -1.34 6.67 -7.04
N ARG A 88 -2.12 6.02 -6.18
CA ARG A 88 -2.52 6.53 -4.86
C ARG A 88 -1.30 6.70 -3.95
N VAL A 89 -0.42 5.71 -3.90
CA VAL A 89 0.84 5.78 -3.13
C VAL A 89 1.74 6.89 -3.66
N ARG A 90 1.88 7.04 -4.98
CA ARG A 90 2.67 8.13 -5.57
C ARG A 90 2.09 9.51 -5.25
N ALA A 91 0.78 9.67 -5.28
CA ALA A 91 0.12 10.91 -4.90
C ALA A 91 0.37 11.27 -3.43
N LEU A 92 0.28 10.28 -2.53
CA LEU A 92 0.64 10.44 -1.12
C LEU A 92 2.10 10.86 -0.96
N GLN A 93 3.03 10.14 -1.61
CA GLN A 93 4.47 10.42 -1.55
C GLN A 93 4.79 11.84 -2.02
N ALA A 94 4.22 12.27 -3.14
CA ALA A 94 4.36 13.63 -3.65
C ALA A 94 3.84 14.67 -2.65
N ALA A 95 2.68 14.44 -2.04
CA ALA A 95 2.11 15.33 -1.02
C ALA A 95 2.96 15.42 0.26
N LEU A 96 3.74 14.38 0.55
CA LEU A 96 4.65 14.30 1.71
C LEU A 96 6.09 14.71 1.38
N GLY A 97 6.43 15.03 0.12
CA GLY A 97 7.77 15.44 -0.30
C GLY A 97 8.75 14.29 -0.54
N TYR A 98 8.26 13.06 -0.74
CA TYR A 98 9.05 11.91 -1.17
C TYR A 98 9.11 11.92 -2.71
N ALA A 99 10.17 12.53 -3.25
CA ALA A 99 10.49 12.46 -4.69
C ALA A 99 11.14 11.12 -5.07
#